data_AF-A0A096B3F2-F1
#
_entry.id   AF-A0A096B3F2-F1
#
_cell.length_a   1.000
_cell.length_b   1.000
_cell.length_c   1.000
_cell.angle_alpha   90.00
_cell.angle_beta   90.00
_cell.angle_gamma   90.00
#
_symmetry.space_group_name_H-M   'P 1'
#
loop_
_entity.id
_entity.type
_entity.pdbx_description
1 polymer ?
#
loop_
_entity_poly.entity_id
_entity_poly.type
_entity_poly.pdbx_seq_one_letter_code
_entity_poly.pdbx_strand_id
1 'polypeptide(L)'
;MNNFATRAIEGLLFRKPELFLVSNLKFPVDLMGELKFSKKYLDNNELRNYLQLPEGLTLSELYQLNINNDYGLHWQLLESDVSNHDIDICEKILGAKIPRELQNYLQSFALPISYIYGRFTGDWFRQTYDEKIDSLRIVSDDEDIVTTELKLFPTPKGGELNIFLRDNSPFYKSGYIYIGTVNDNYQLFVNSYDGHVICIDEEYIDETSTQSIRYSLSEMSFVLFDDFDQLLKCYFLGYEYDIDKHQFVNNQK
;
A
#
# COMPACT_ATOMS: atom_id res chain seq x y z
N MET A 1 0.00 -22.12 3.04
CA MET A 1 -0.63 -21.26 4.05
C MET A 1 -1.37 -20.18 3.28
N ASN A 2 -2.71 -20.21 3.25
CA ASN A 2 -3.50 -19.15 2.61
C ASN A 2 -3.44 -17.94 3.54
N ASN A 3 -2.60 -16.98 3.20
CA ASN A 3 -2.43 -15.79 4.01
C ASN A 3 -3.70 -14.94 3.91
N PHE A 4 -4.11 -14.34 5.02
CA PHE A 4 -5.35 -13.58 5.14
C PHE A 4 -5.39 -12.38 4.18
N ALA A 5 -4.22 -11.81 3.86
CA ALA A 5 -4.04 -10.86 2.77
C ALA A 5 -4.73 -11.41 1.51
N THR A 6 -4.33 -12.57 1.00
CA THR A 6 -4.90 -13.18 -0.21
C THR A 6 -6.43 -13.18 -0.24
N ARG A 7 -7.13 -13.37 0.90
CA ARG A 7 -8.60 -13.30 0.98
C ARG A 7 -9.17 -11.89 0.96
N ALA A 8 -8.60 -10.94 1.72
CA ALA A 8 -8.97 -9.51 1.66
C ALA A 8 -8.90 -8.97 0.21
N ILE A 9 -8.03 -9.58 -0.58
CA ILE A 9 -7.63 -9.11 -1.89
C ILE A 9 -8.39 -9.83 -2.98
N GLU A 10 -8.67 -11.11 -2.78
CA GLU A 10 -9.75 -11.77 -3.48
C GLU A 10 -11.06 -10.98 -3.27
N GLY A 11 -11.32 -10.39 -2.10
CA GLY A 11 -12.42 -9.47 -1.87
C GLY A 11 -12.36 -8.18 -2.69
N LEU A 12 -11.21 -7.53 -2.70
CA LEU A 12 -10.93 -6.28 -3.43
C LEU A 12 -11.01 -6.46 -4.95
N LEU A 13 -10.45 -7.57 -5.46
CA LEU A 13 -10.39 -7.92 -6.88
C LEU A 13 -11.68 -8.62 -7.37
N PHE A 14 -12.35 -9.43 -6.54
CA PHE A 14 -13.58 -10.17 -6.91
C PHE A 14 -14.88 -9.61 -6.32
N ARG A 15 -14.84 -8.46 -5.62
CA ARG A 15 -16.00 -7.72 -5.07
C ARG A 15 -16.92 -8.57 -4.17
N LYS A 16 -16.35 -9.25 -3.18
CA LYS A 16 -17.09 -10.11 -2.22
C LYS A 16 -16.85 -9.66 -0.77
N PRO A 17 -17.65 -8.71 -0.24
CA PRO A 17 -17.42 -8.04 1.05
C PRO A 17 -17.66 -8.92 2.29
N GLU A 18 -18.40 -10.03 2.19
CA GLU A 18 -18.81 -10.86 3.33
C GLU A 18 -17.71 -11.72 4.03
N LEU A 19 -16.42 -11.52 3.75
CA LEU A 19 -15.34 -12.43 4.16
C LEU A 19 -14.33 -11.90 5.20
N PHE A 20 -14.52 -10.74 5.85
CA PHE A 20 -13.35 -10.00 6.39
C PHE A 20 -13.31 -9.72 7.90
N LEU A 21 -12.35 -10.35 8.57
CA LEU A 21 -11.75 -9.97 9.86
C LEU A 21 -10.22 -10.08 9.73
N VAL A 22 -9.50 -8.95 9.74
CA VAL A 22 -8.02 -8.88 9.61
C VAL A 22 -7.38 -9.11 10.97
N SER A 23 -6.45 -10.05 11.10
CA SER A 23 -5.60 -10.20 12.30
C SER A 23 -4.12 -9.94 11.95
N ASN A 24 -3.30 -9.64 12.96
CA ASN A 24 -1.83 -9.45 12.83
C ASN A 24 -1.38 -8.27 11.94
N LEU A 25 -2.09 -7.15 11.95
CA LEU A 25 -1.55 -5.90 11.37
C LEU A 25 -0.34 -5.44 12.18
N LYS A 26 0.80 -5.29 11.52
CA LYS A 26 1.94 -4.53 12.07
C LYS A 26 1.62 -3.05 11.97
N PHE A 27 1.69 -2.36 13.11
CA PHE A 27 1.53 -0.92 13.14
C PHE A 27 2.89 -0.25 12.93
N PRO A 28 3.01 0.67 11.97
CA PRO A 28 4.20 1.50 11.80
C PRO A 28 4.45 2.28 13.07
N VAL A 29 5.56 1.97 13.75
CA VAL A 29 5.97 2.65 14.97
C VAL A 29 6.31 4.12 14.67
N ASP A 30 6.75 4.41 13.45
CA ASP A 30 7.07 5.73 12.89
C ASP A 30 5.84 6.65 12.71
N LEU A 31 4.62 6.09 12.58
CA LEU A 31 3.40 6.88 12.37
C LEU A 31 2.58 7.09 13.66
N MET A 32 3.08 6.64 14.83
CA MET A 32 2.32 6.52 16.08
C MET A 32 1.65 7.81 16.63
N GLY A 33 1.97 9.00 16.10
CA GLY A 33 1.50 10.29 16.63
C GLY A 33 0.60 11.15 15.73
N GLU A 34 0.52 10.92 14.41
CA GLU A 34 0.00 11.95 13.49
C GLU A 34 -1.36 11.65 12.87
N LEU A 35 -1.72 10.36 12.73
CA LEU A 35 -2.92 9.93 12.02
C LEU A 35 -3.96 9.36 13.00
N LYS A 36 -5.21 9.82 12.87
CA LYS A 36 -6.37 9.28 13.59
C LYS A 36 -7.19 8.39 12.66
N PHE A 37 -7.41 7.16 13.08
CA PHE A 37 -8.17 6.13 12.39
C PHE A 37 -9.54 5.97 13.00
N SER A 38 -10.56 5.76 12.17
CA SER A 38 -11.91 5.51 12.67
C SER A 38 -11.95 4.24 13.53
N LYS A 39 -12.58 4.27 14.71
CA LYS A 39 -12.81 3.06 15.51
C LYS A 39 -13.63 2.00 14.77
N LYS A 40 -14.33 2.37 13.69
CA LYS A 40 -15.10 1.47 12.82
C LYS A 40 -14.25 0.40 12.15
N TYR A 41 -12.94 0.62 12.05
CA TYR A 41 -12.02 -0.43 11.60
C TYR A 41 -11.87 -1.56 12.63
N LEU A 42 -12.31 -1.43 13.88
CA LEU A 42 -12.25 -2.51 14.88
C LEU A 42 -13.53 -3.35 14.82
N ASP A 43 -13.41 -4.68 14.97
CA ASP A 43 -14.59 -5.52 15.17
C ASP A 43 -15.27 -5.16 16.50
N ASN A 44 -16.48 -4.63 16.39
CA ASN A 44 -17.25 -4.15 17.53
C ASN A 44 -17.69 -5.27 18.48
N ASN A 45 -17.65 -6.53 18.05
CA ASN A 45 -18.02 -7.68 18.88
C ASN A 45 -16.90 -8.12 19.83
N GLU A 46 -15.67 -7.71 19.57
CA GLU A 46 -14.49 -8.15 20.34
C GLU A 46 -14.12 -7.20 21.48
N LEU A 47 -14.67 -5.98 21.46
CA LEU A 47 -14.36 -4.93 22.43
C LEU A 47 -15.57 -4.62 23.32
N ARG A 48 -15.50 -5.06 24.60
CA ARG A 48 -16.55 -4.80 25.61
C ARG A 48 -16.91 -3.32 25.76
N ASN A 49 -15.96 -2.43 25.52
CA ASN A 49 -16.13 -0.97 25.67
C ASN A 49 -16.17 -0.23 24.32
N TYR A 50 -16.45 -0.92 23.20
CA TYR A 50 -16.44 -0.32 21.85
C TYR A 50 -17.25 0.98 21.74
N LEU A 51 -18.44 1.02 22.36
CA LEU A 51 -19.32 2.19 22.33
C LEU A 51 -18.71 3.41 23.04
N GLN A 52 -17.79 3.20 23.99
CA GLN A 52 -17.14 4.24 24.78
C GLN A 52 -15.85 4.76 24.13
N LEU A 53 -15.34 4.08 23.09
CA LEU A 53 -14.16 4.54 22.36
C LEU A 53 -14.46 5.82 21.57
N PRO A 54 -13.49 6.75 21.44
CA PRO A 54 -13.62 7.91 20.56
C PRO A 54 -13.76 7.47 19.10
N GLU A 55 -14.42 8.29 18.27
CA GLU A 55 -14.62 7.97 16.84
C GLU A 55 -13.29 7.85 16.09
N GLY A 56 -12.29 8.67 16.43
CA GLY A 56 -10.95 8.61 15.88
C GLY A 56 -9.92 8.23 16.96
N LEU A 57 -9.12 7.21 16.68
CA LEU A 57 -8.05 6.68 17.53
C LEU A 57 -6.71 6.84 16.80
N THR A 58 -5.70 7.36 17.49
CA THR A 58 -4.32 7.36 16.99
C THR A 58 -3.77 5.95 16.87
N LEU A 59 -2.71 5.75 16.09
CA LEU A 59 -2.03 4.46 16.02
C LEU A 59 -1.50 3.97 17.36
N SER A 60 -1.04 4.89 18.22
CA SER A 60 -0.63 4.55 19.58
C SER A 60 -1.80 4.02 20.42
N GLU A 61 -2.96 4.69 20.37
CA GLU A 61 -4.17 4.25 21.07
C GLU A 61 -4.67 2.89 20.53
N LEU A 62 -4.62 2.70 19.21
CA LEU A 62 -4.96 1.44 18.56
C LEU A 62 -4.01 0.30 18.95
N TYR A 63 -2.71 0.56 18.97
CA TYR A 63 -1.70 -0.42 19.37
C TYR A 63 -1.87 -0.83 20.83
N GLN A 64 -2.09 0.13 21.73
CA GLN A 64 -2.38 -0.15 23.14
C GLN A 64 -3.68 -0.94 23.32
N LEU A 65 -4.72 -0.61 22.55
CA LEU A 65 -5.94 -1.42 22.52
C LEU A 65 -5.66 -2.86 22.10
N ASN A 66 -4.84 -3.08 21.08
CA ASN A 66 -4.50 -4.43 20.63
C ASN A 66 -3.68 -5.21 21.69
N ILE A 67 -2.68 -4.56 22.32
CA ILE A 67 -1.92 -5.15 23.44
C ILE A 67 -2.86 -5.58 24.58
N ASN A 68 -3.80 -4.71 24.97
CA ASN A 68 -4.76 -5.00 26.04
C ASN A 68 -5.73 -6.15 25.73
N ASN A 69 -5.75 -6.61 24.48
CA ASN A 69 -6.54 -7.74 24.02
C ASN A 69 -5.64 -8.88 23.48
N ASP A 70 -4.43 -9.02 24.02
CA ASP A 70 -3.46 -10.08 23.69
C ASP A 70 -3.15 -10.20 22.19
N TYR A 71 -3.10 -9.05 21.49
CA TYR A 71 -2.93 -8.95 20.04
C TYR A 71 -4.05 -9.63 19.22
N GLY A 72 -5.18 -9.91 19.84
CA GLY A 72 -6.30 -10.65 19.25
C GLY A 72 -7.38 -9.79 18.59
N LEU A 73 -7.20 -8.47 18.45
CA LEU A 73 -8.21 -7.63 17.81
C LEU A 73 -8.24 -7.85 16.30
N HIS A 74 -9.44 -8.06 15.79
CA HIS A 74 -9.70 -8.11 14.37
C HIS A 74 -10.14 -6.76 13.81
N TRP A 75 -9.74 -6.52 12.55
CA TRP A 75 -10.03 -5.29 11.85
C TRP A 75 -11.00 -5.53 10.70
N GLN A 76 -11.97 -4.64 10.57
CA GLN A 76 -12.93 -4.61 9.49
C GLN A 76 -12.38 -3.81 8.32
N LEU A 77 -12.50 -4.35 7.11
CA LEU A 77 -12.41 -3.54 5.90
C LEU A 77 -13.67 -2.71 5.79
N LEU A 78 -13.52 -1.40 5.67
CA LEU A 78 -14.65 -0.52 5.46
C LEU A 78 -14.84 -0.30 3.97
N GLU A 79 -16.07 -0.29 3.48
CA GLU A 79 -16.33 0.18 2.13
C GLU A 79 -15.84 1.63 1.99
N SER A 80 -15.17 1.91 0.87
CA SER A 80 -14.78 3.26 0.52
C SER A 80 -16.00 4.07 0.10
N ASP A 81 -16.09 5.31 0.56
CA ASP A 81 -17.08 6.30 0.12
C ASP A 81 -16.48 7.32 -0.86
N VAL A 82 -15.27 7.06 -1.38
CA VAL A 82 -14.66 7.85 -2.45
C VAL A 82 -15.53 7.78 -3.70
N SER A 83 -16.06 8.93 -4.11
CA SER A 83 -16.91 9.04 -5.30
C SER A 83 -16.09 9.41 -6.55
N ASN A 84 -16.71 9.28 -7.73
CA ASN A 84 -16.10 9.82 -8.96
C ASN A 84 -15.87 11.33 -8.89
N HIS A 85 -16.70 12.06 -8.16
CA HIS A 85 -16.52 13.49 -7.96
C HIS A 85 -15.25 13.80 -7.16
N ASP A 86 -14.94 12.99 -6.15
CA ASP A 86 -13.73 13.15 -5.36
C ASP A 86 -12.48 12.82 -6.19
N ILE A 87 -12.54 11.80 -7.05
CA ILE A 87 -11.49 11.49 -8.02
C ILE A 87 -11.26 12.69 -8.96
N ASP A 88 -12.32 13.28 -9.53
CA ASP A 88 -12.22 14.46 -10.39
C ASP A 88 -11.56 15.65 -9.69
N ILE A 89 -11.84 15.84 -8.38
CA ILE A 89 -11.18 16.87 -7.57
C ILE A 89 -9.70 16.54 -7.40
N CYS A 90 -9.36 15.29 -7.05
CA CYS A 90 -7.98 14.87 -6.88
C CYS A 90 -7.17 15.06 -8.16
N GLU A 91 -7.69 14.63 -9.31
CA GLU A 91 -7.02 14.81 -10.62
C GLU A 91 -6.73 16.29 -10.94
N LYS A 92 -7.65 17.19 -10.59
CA LYS A 92 -7.45 18.64 -10.76
C LYS A 92 -6.34 19.18 -9.86
N ILE A 93 -6.27 18.74 -8.61
CA ILE A 93 -5.26 19.16 -7.65
C ILE A 93 -3.88 18.60 -8.03
N LEU A 94 -3.83 17.29 -8.32
CA LEU A 94 -2.63 16.60 -8.76
C LEU A 94 -2.13 17.15 -10.11
N GLY A 95 -3.01 17.65 -10.97
CA GLY A 95 -2.65 18.04 -12.33
C GLY A 95 -2.29 16.85 -13.22
N ALA A 96 -2.85 15.67 -12.91
CA ALA A 96 -2.61 14.39 -13.59
C ALA A 96 -3.89 13.55 -13.56
N LYS A 97 -4.04 12.63 -14.54
CA LYS A 97 -5.11 11.63 -14.51
C LYS A 97 -4.74 10.49 -13.58
N ILE A 98 -5.67 10.03 -12.76
CA ILE A 98 -5.47 8.84 -11.92
C ILE A 98 -5.82 7.63 -12.80
N PRO A 99 -4.91 6.66 -13.04
CA PRO A 99 -5.22 5.48 -13.84
C PRO A 99 -6.39 4.68 -13.28
N ARG A 100 -7.11 3.97 -14.15
CA ARG A 100 -8.41 3.38 -13.82
C ARG A 100 -8.32 2.35 -12.70
N GLU A 101 -7.26 1.57 -12.70
CA GLU A 101 -6.94 0.53 -11.72
C GLU A 101 -6.72 1.16 -10.33
N LEU A 102 -5.97 2.27 -10.27
CA LEU A 102 -5.77 3.03 -9.04
C LEU A 102 -7.06 3.71 -8.56
N GLN A 103 -7.91 4.22 -9.47
CA GLN A 103 -9.24 4.72 -9.10
C GLN A 103 -10.08 3.60 -8.47
N ASN A 104 -10.13 2.42 -9.09
CA ASN A 104 -10.88 1.28 -8.57
C ASN A 104 -10.38 0.89 -7.18
N TYR A 105 -9.07 0.90 -6.96
CA TYR A 105 -8.47 0.66 -5.65
C TYR A 105 -8.95 1.68 -4.60
N LEU A 106 -8.83 2.98 -4.89
CA LEU A 106 -9.30 4.06 -4.00
C LEU A 106 -10.80 3.96 -3.69
N GLN A 107 -11.60 3.49 -4.64
CA GLN A 107 -13.06 3.37 -4.54
C GLN A 107 -13.54 2.02 -3.97
N SER A 108 -12.63 1.10 -3.67
CA SER A 108 -13.01 -0.26 -3.24
C SER A 108 -13.26 -0.33 -1.74
N PHE A 109 -12.19 -0.42 -0.95
CA PHE A 109 -12.24 -0.49 0.50
C PHE A 109 -11.22 0.48 1.07
N ALA A 110 -11.53 1.00 2.25
CA ALA A 110 -10.62 1.77 3.06
C ALA A 110 -9.78 0.81 3.93
N LEU A 111 -8.47 0.99 3.88
CA LEU A 111 -7.43 0.21 4.51
C LEU A 111 -6.59 1.19 5.31
N PRO A 112 -6.64 1.13 6.65
CA PRO A 112 -6.03 2.13 7.49
C PRO A 112 -4.51 2.14 7.32
N ILE A 113 -3.85 0.98 7.23
CA ILE A 113 -2.42 0.85 6.88
C ILE A 113 -2.20 -0.51 6.24
N SER A 114 -1.40 -0.58 5.18
CA SER A 114 -1.06 -1.82 4.49
C SER A 114 0.45 -2.01 4.45
N TYR A 115 0.98 -2.70 5.46
CA TYR A 115 2.28 -3.39 5.36
C TYR A 115 2.02 -4.78 4.79
N ILE A 116 2.48 -5.01 3.57
CA ILE A 116 2.19 -6.24 2.83
C ILE A 116 3.47 -6.77 2.24
N TYR A 117 3.65 -8.08 2.29
CA TYR A 117 4.84 -8.73 1.75
C TYR A 117 4.59 -9.26 0.34
N GLY A 118 5.51 -8.97 -0.58
CA GLY A 118 5.51 -9.45 -1.96
C GLY A 118 6.69 -10.38 -2.21
N ARG A 119 6.56 -11.27 -3.20
CA ARG A 119 7.61 -12.23 -3.55
C ARG A 119 8.04 -12.05 -5.00
N PHE A 120 9.33 -11.93 -5.19
CA PHE A 120 9.94 -11.57 -6.46
C PHE A 120 11.08 -12.52 -6.81
N THR A 121 11.27 -12.76 -8.10
CA THR A 121 12.50 -13.34 -8.66
C THR A 121 13.20 -12.31 -9.54
N GLY A 122 14.51 -12.43 -9.67
CA GLY A 122 15.35 -11.52 -10.46
C GLY A 122 16.30 -10.68 -9.61
N ASP A 123 17.27 -10.05 -10.26
CA ASP A 123 18.48 -9.51 -9.60
C ASP A 123 18.36 -8.04 -9.14
N TRP A 124 17.15 -7.54 -8.91
CA TRP A 124 16.94 -6.12 -8.67
C TRP A 124 17.04 -5.72 -7.19
N PHE A 125 16.34 -6.44 -6.33
CA PHE A 125 16.33 -6.14 -4.90
C PHE A 125 17.58 -6.72 -4.23
N ARG A 126 18.42 -5.84 -3.66
CA ARG A 126 19.61 -6.25 -2.89
C ARG A 126 19.28 -6.67 -1.45
N GLN A 127 18.08 -6.38 -0.99
CA GLN A 127 17.61 -6.71 0.34
C GLN A 127 16.31 -7.52 0.26
N THR A 128 16.21 -8.50 1.15
CA THR A 128 15.02 -9.30 1.38
C THR A 128 14.60 -9.19 2.83
N TYR A 129 13.29 -9.17 3.06
CA TYR A 129 12.71 -9.28 4.39
C TYR A 129 12.81 -10.73 4.88
N ASP A 130 13.33 -10.92 6.10
CA ASP A 130 13.44 -12.21 6.77
C ASP A 130 12.45 -12.27 7.95
N GLU A 131 11.39 -13.05 7.76
CA GLU A 131 10.33 -13.25 8.76
C GLU A 131 10.84 -13.81 10.10
N LYS A 132 11.97 -14.54 10.12
CA LYS A 132 12.48 -15.17 11.36
C LYS A 132 13.10 -14.15 12.30
N ILE A 133 13.73 -13.12 11.74
CA ILE A 133 14.42 -12.07 12.50
C ILE A 133 13.65 -10.74 12.47
N ASP A 134 12.52 -10.70 11.78
CA ASP A 134 11.67 -9.52 11.59
C ASP A 134 12.48 -8.30 11.09
N SER A 135 13.29 -8.50 10.05
CA SER A 135 14.21 -7.48 9.56
C SER A 135 14.62 -7.67 8.11
N LEU A 136 15.04 -6.58 7.46
CA LEU A 136 15.68 -6.61 6.15
C LEU A 136 17.12 -7.13 6.28
N ARG A 137 17.52 -8.03 5.38
CA ARG A 137 18.90 -8.48 5.24
C ARG A 137 19.32 -8.46 3.77
N ILE A 138 20.62 -8.51 3.54
CA ILE A 138 21.17 -8.64 2.19
C ILE A 138 20.76 -10.01 1.61
N VAL A 139 20.38 -10.01 0.33
CA VAL A 139 20.08 -11.23 -0.44
C VAL A 139 21.38 -12.03 -0.61
N SER A 140 21.33 -13.33 -0.34
CA SER A 140 22.51 -14.19 -0.59
C SER A 140 22.57 -14.62 -2.04
N ASP A 141 23.78 -14.89 -2.56
CA ASP A 141 24.00 -15.32 -3.94
C ASP A 141 23.21 -16.59 -4.36
N ASP A 142 22.79 -17.42 -3.39
CA ASP A 142 22.01 -18.65 -3.61
C ASP A 142 20.48 -18.44 -3.53
N GLU A 143 20.00 -17.21 -3.31
CA GLU A 143 18.57 -16.91 -3.18
C GLU A 143 17.95 -16.42 -4.48
N ASP A 144 17.16 -17.29 -5.11
CA ASP A 144 16.41 -16.97 -6.33
C ASP A 144 15.15 -16.15 -6.08
N ILE A 145 14.66 -16.11 -4.82
CA ILE A 145 13.42 -15.44 -4.42
C ILE A 145 13.70 -14.43 -3.32
N VAL A 146 13.26 -13.21 -3.55
CA VAL A 146 13.30 -12.09 -2.61
C VAL A 146 11.90 -11.80 -2.09
N THR A 147 11.78 -11.60 -0.79
CA THR A 147 10.57 -11.07 -0.16
C THR A 147 10.78 -9.59 0.11
N THR A 148 9.86 -8.74 -0.32
CA THR A 148 9.89 -7.30 -0.06
C THR A 148 8.71 -6.88 0.78
N GLU A 149 8.90 -5.82 1.56
CA GLU A 149 7.83 -5.17 2.32
C GLU A 149 7.33 -3.97 1.52
N LEU A 150 6.02 -3.92 1.25
CA LEU A 150 5.33 -2.80 0.64
C LEU A 150 4.55 -2.05 1.72
N LYS A 151 4.81 -0.74 1.80
CA LYS A 151 4.00 0.21 2.55
C LYS A 151 3.23 1.06 1.55
N LEU A 152 1.97 0.72 1.32
CA LEU A 152 1.10 1.58 0.50
C LEU A 152 0.53 2.72 1.33
N PHE A 153 0.22 3.84 0.66
CA PHE A 153 -0.62 4.85 1.28
C PHE A 153 -1.96 4.21 1.71
N PRO A 154 -2.54 4.68 2.82
CA PRO A 154 -3.81 4.16 3.32
C PRO A 154 -4.93 4.47 2.33
N THR A 155 -5.79 3.50 2.00
CA THR A 155 -6.95 3.84 1.15
C THR A 155 -7.94 4.65 1.98
N PRO A 156 -8.32 5.83 1.48
CA PRO A 156 -9.06 6.77 2.28
C PRO A 156 -10.53 6.39 2.34
N LYS A 157 -11.14 6.53 3.51
CA LYS A 157 -12.59 6.68 3.63
C LYS A 157 -13.00 8.13 3.29
N GLY A 158 -12.95 8.49 2.01
CA GLY A 158 -13.51 9.73 1.44
C GLY A 158 -12.93 11.04 2.00
N GLY A 159 -13.24 11.36 3.26
CA GLY A 159 -12.63 12.45 4.03
C GLY A 159 -11.13 12.31 4.32
N GLU A 160 -10.57 11.11 4.15
CA GLU A 160 -9.13 10.82 4.32
C GLU A 160 -8.31 11.11 3.04
N LEU A 161 -8.94 11.48 1.92
CA LEU A 161 -8.24 11.82 0.67
C LEU A 161 -7.25 12.98 0.81
N ASN A 162 -7.43 13.84 1.82
CA ASN A 162 -6.50 14.91 2.13
C ASN A 162 -5.10 14.38 2.50
N ILE A 163 -4.99 13.17 3.06
CA ILE A 163 -3.70 12.53 3.36
C ILE A 163 -3.02 12.13 2.06
N PHE A 164 -3.74 11.45 1.17
CA PHE A 164 -3.24 11.09 -0.16
C PHE A 164 -2.75 12.31 -0.95
N LEU A 165 -3.51 13.41 -0.92
CA LEU A 165 -3.13 14.67 -1.56
C LEU A 165 -1.92 15.33 -0.88
N ARG A 166 -1.87 15.36 0.45
CA ARG A 166 -0.72 15.88 1.20
C ARG A 166 0.56 15.15 0.82
N ASP A 167 0.54 13.83 0.81
CA ASP A 167 1.71 12.99 0.51
C ASP A 167 2.12 13.14 -0.96
N ASN A 168 1.19 13.44 -1.85
CA ASN A 168 1.46 13.74 -3.26
C ASN A 168 1.87 15.20 -3.55
N SER A 169 1.83 16.10 -2.55
CA SER A 169 2.05 17.53 -2.76
C SER A 169 3.40 17.92 -3.39
N PRO A 170 4.53 17.23 -3.09
CA PRO A 170 5.79 17.50 -3.79
C PRO A 170 5.72 17.19 -5.30
N PHE A 171 4.88 16.23 -5.68
CA PHE A 171 4.81 15.66 -7.02
C PHE A 171 3.70 16.25 -7.89
N TYR A 172 3.01 17.30 -7.41
CA TYR A 172 1.95 17.94 -8.19
C TYR A 172 2.44 18.38 -9.57
N LYS A 173 1.60 18.08 -10.58
CA LYS A 173 1.83 18.32 -12.00
C LYS A 173 3.03 17.56 -12.56
N SER A 174 3.65 16.63 -11.84
CA SER A 174 4.72 15.81 -12.38
C SER A 174 4.21 14.85 -13.48
N GLY A 175 2.97 14.37 -13.36
CA GLY A 175 2.46 13.28 -14.20
C GLY A 175 2.68 11.90 -13.56
N TYR A 176 3.21 11.86 -12.34
CA TYR A 176 3.41 10.67 -11.53
C TYR A 176 2.66 10.83 -10.22
N ILE A 177 2.06 9.74 -9.74
CA ILE A 177 1.27 9.69 -8.52
C ILE A 177 2.00 8.81 -7.54
N TYR A 178 2.45 9.38 -6.42
CA TYR A 178 3.10 8.64 -5.35
C TYR A 178 2.10 7.67 -4.71
N ILE A 179 2.51 6.40 -4.59
CA ILE A 179 1.66 5.34 -4.05
C ILE A 179 2.22 4.62 -2.80
N GLY A 180 3.45 4.86 -2.39
CA GLY A 180 4.03 4.23 -1.20
C GLY A 180 5.51 3.90 -1.33
N THR A 181 6.00 2.99 -0.50
CA THR A 181 7.42 2.56 -0.49
C THR A 181 7.58 1.04 -0.54
N VAL A 182 8.72 0.59 -1.06
CA VAL A 182 9.20 -0.79 -0.95
C VAL A 182 10.47 -0.83 -0.10
N ASN A 183 10.50 -1.72 0.90
CA ASN A 183 11.61 -1.90 1.84
C ASN A 183 12.06 -0.59 2.51
N ASP A 184 11.15 0.38 2.65
CA ASP A 184 11.37 1.76 3.10
C ASP A 184 12.43 2.59 2.33
N ASN A 185 13.17 2.00 1.39
CA ASN A 185 14.26 2.64 0.66
C ASN A 185 13.84 3.12 -0.74
N TYR A 186 12.79 2.52 -1.29
CA TYR A 186 12.35 2.84 -2.65
C TYR A 186 10.96 3.45 -2.65
N GLN A 187 10.81 4.58 -3.32
CA GLN A 187 9.51 5.21 -3.55
C GLN A 187 8.82 4.61 -4.78
N LEU A 188 7.52 4.35 -4.65
CA LEU A 188 6.67 3.83 -5.71
C LEU A 188 5.78 4.93 -6.27
N PHE A 189 5.66 4.95 -7.59
CA PHE A 189 4.75 5.84 -8.30
C PHE A 189 3.96 5.09 -9.36
N VAL A 190 2.77 5.61 -9.67
CA VAL A 190 2.03 5.26 -10.87
C VAL A 190 2.19 6.37 -11.89
N ASN A 191 2.66 6.03 -13.08
CA ASN A 191 2.72 6.96 -14.20
C ASN A 191 1.31 7.20 -14.76
N SER A 192 0.87 8.46 -14.76
CA SER A 192 -0.48 8.83 -15.21
C SER A 192 -0.70 8.69 -16.72
N TYR A 193 0.36 8.54 -17.52
CA TYR A 193 0.28 8.48 -18.98
C TYR A 193 0.03 7.07 -19.50
N ASP A 194 0.68 6.07 -18.91
CA ASP A 194 0.66 4.68 -19.37
C ASP A 194 0.20 3.68 -18.30
N GLY A 195 0.09 4.10 -17.04
CA GLY A 195 -0.35 3.24 -15.93
C GLY A 195 0.74 2.39 -15.29
N HIS A 196 1.98 2.47 -15.79
CA HIS A 196 3.10 1.73 -15.24
C HIS A 196 3.33 2.06 -13.76
N VAL A 197 3.59 1.04 -12.96
CA VAL A 197 4.11 1.22 -11.61
C VAL A 197 5.62 1.29 -11.69
N ILE A 198 6.17 2.46 -11.39
CA ILE A 198 7.60 2.68 -11.35
C ILE A 198 8.09 2.74 -9.92
N CYS A 199 9.38 2.49 -9.75
CA CYS A 199 10.03 2.50 -8.46
C CYS A 199 11.40 3.20 -8.62
N ILE A 200 11.81 3.94 -7.60
CA ILE A 200 13.01 4.78 -7.61
C ILE A 200 13.59 4.88 -6.20
N ASP A 201 14.91 4.90 -6.09
CA ASP A 201 15.57 5.23 -4.82
C ASP A 201 15.33 6.70 -4.48
N GLU A 202 14.90 7.00 -3.26
CA GLU A 202 14.57 8.37 -2.83
C GLU A 202 15.74 9.34 -3.05
N GLU A 203 16.99 8.87 -2.92
CA GLU A 203 18.18 9.69 -3.12
C GLU A 203 18.32 10.25 -4.55
N TYR A 204 17.64 9.64 -5.54
CA TYR A 204 17.66 10.09 -6.93
C TYR A 204 16.56 11.08 -7.29
N ILE A 205 15.66 11.42 -6.36
CA ILE A 205 14.56 12.36 -6.63
C ILE A 205 15.03 13.81 -6.41
N ASP A 206 15.20 14.55 -7.50
CA ASP A 206 15.45 15.99 -7.44
C ASP A 206 14.14 16.79 -7.32
N GLU A 207 13.77 17.14 -6.09
CA GLU A 207 12.57 17.93 -5.78
C GLU A 207 12.72 19.46 -5.98
N THR A 208 13.82 19.94 -6.56
CA THR A 208 14.03 21.39 -6.76
C THR A 208 13.02 22.05 -7.69
N SER A 209 12.43 21.28 -8.62
CA SER A 209 11.38 21.76 -9.51
C SER A 209 10.54 20.60 -10.07
N THR A 210 9.31 20.89 -10.52
CA THR A 210 8.48 19.89 -11.22
C THR A 210 9.17 19.29 -12.45
N GLN A 211 10.04 20.04 -13.14
CA GLN A 211 10.79 19.53 -14.29
C GLN A 211 11.90 18.57 -13.86
N SER A 212 12.59 18.88 -12.76
CA SER A 212 13.60 18.00 -12.16
C SER A 212 12.99 16.70 -11.64
N ILE A 213 11.83 16.78 -10.98
CA ILE A 213 11.07 15.60 -10.53
C ILE A 213 10.70 14.73 -11.73
N ARG A 214 10.13 15.33 -12.79
CA ARG A 214 9.78 14.60 -14.01
C ARG A 214 10.97 13.87 -14.62
N TYR A 215 12.11 14.54 -14.70
CA TYR A 215 13.34 13.96 -15.22
C TYR A 215 13.84 12.81 -14.34
N SER A 216 13.86 13.00 -13.02
CA SER A 216 14.26 11.96 -12.07
C SER A 216 13.38 10.72 -12.23
N LEU A 217 12.06 10.90 -12.26
CA LEU A 217 11.10 9.82 -12.39
C LEU A 217 11.08 9.18 -13.79
N SER A 218 11.41 9.89 -14.87
CA SER A 218 11.46 9.28 -16.21
C SER A 218 12.77 8.57 -16.52
N GLU A 219 13.90 9.10 -16.04
CA GLU A 219 15.23 8.62 -16.45
C GLU A 219 15.92 7.74 -15.39
N MET A 220 15.59 7.91 -14.11
CA MET A 220 16.29 7.23 -13.00
C MET A 220 15.42 6.17 -12.33
N SER A 221 14.11 6.11 -12.65
CA SER A 221 13.25 5.05 -12.16
C SER A 221 13.37 3.80 -13.03
N PHE A 222 12.80 2.70 -12.55
CA PHE A 222 12.56 1.51 -13.34
C PHE A 222 11.09 1.14 -13.23
N VAL A 223 10.58 0.47 -14.26
CA VAL A 223 9.22 -0.08 -14.25
C VAL A 223 9.25 -1.35 -13.40
N LEU A 224 8.47 -1.38 -12.32
CA LEU A 224 8.31 -2.56 -11.47
C LEU A 224 7.14 -3.42 -11.95
N PHE A 225 6.05 -2.80 -12.38
CA PHE A 225 4.88 -3.49 -12.93
C PHE A 225 4.30 -2.74 -14.12
N ASP A 226 3.70 -3.50 -15.04
CA ASP A 226 3.09 -2.92 -16.23
C ASP A 226 1.79 -2.16 -15.89
N ASP A 227 1.13 -2.55 -14.81
CA ASP A 227 -0.08 -1.90 -14.32
C ASP A 227 -0.23 -2.09 -12.79
N PHE A 228 -1.12 -1.29 -12.20
CA PHE A 228 -1.38 -1.34 -10.76
C PHE A 228 -2.05 -2.67 -10.31
N ASP A 229 -2.80 -3.33 -11.20
CA ASP A 229 -3.43 -4.62 -10.90
C ASP A 229 -2.38 -5.73 -10.70
N GLN A 230 -1.25 -5.68 -11.41
CA GLN A 230 -0.14 -6.60 -11.21
C GLN A 230 0.51 -6.42 -9.84
N LEU A 231 0.66 -5.17 -9.37
CA LEU A 231 1.11 -4.88 -8.01
C LEU A 231 0.17 -5.51 -6.98
N LEU A 232 -1.15 -5.34 -7.17
CA LEU A 232 -2.14 -5.98 -6.31
C LEU A 232 -2.01 -7.51 -6.36
N LYS A 233 -1.94 -8.13 -7.53
CA LYS A 233 -1.77 -9.60 -7.61
C LYS A 233 -0.49 -10.08 -6.90
N CYS A 234 0.62 -9.38 -7.06
CA CYS A 234 1.88 -9.75 -6.43
C CYS A 234 1.81 -9.67 -4.90
N TYR A 235 1.64 -8.46 -4.35
CA TYR A 235 1.69 -8.23 -2.91
C TYR A 235 0.48 -8.80 -2.19
N PHE A 236 -0.68 -8.63 -2.82
CA PHE A 236 -1.91 -8.88 -2.14
C PHE A 236 -2.39 -10.34 -2.41
N LEU A 237 -2.32 -10.88 -3.64
CA LEU A 237 -2.64 -12.31 -3.87
C LEU A 237 -1.48 -13.27 -3.58
N GLY A 238 -0.27 -12.74 -3.31
CA GLY A 238 0.92 -13.55 -3.07
C GLY A 238 1.42 -14.25 -4.33
N TYR A 239 1.11 -13.70 -5.52
CA TYR A 239 1.67 -14.21 -6.76
C TYR A 239 3.16 -13.85 -6.82
N GLU A 240 3.97 -14.83 -7.19
CA GLU A 240 5.39 -14.60 -7.42
C GLU A 240 5.59 -13.91 -8.77
N TYR A 241 6.39 -12.86 -8.79
CA TYR A 241 6.60 -12.03 -9.96
C TYR A 241 8.07 -11.99 -10.36
N ASP A 242 8.34 -12.26 -11.64
CA ASP A 242 9.67 -12.15 -12.24
C ASP A 242 9.85 -10.73 -12.75
N ILE A 243 10.68 -9.94 -12.04
CA ILE A 243 10.90 -8.53 -12.34
C ILE A 243 11.61 -8.37 -13.68
N ASP A 244 12.64 -9.18 -13.94
CA ASP A 244 13.44 -9.07 -15.15
C ASP A 244 12.63 -9.39 -16.41
N LYS A 245 11.63 -10.28 -16.27
CA LYS A 245 10.76 -10.68 -17.39
C LYS A 245 9.41 -9.97 -17.42
N HIS A 246 9.09 -9.13 -16.43
CA HIS A 246 7.79 -8.47 -16.28
C HIS A 246 6.58 -9.43 -16.37
N GLN A 247 6.62 -10.54 -15.64
CA GLN A 247 5.52 -11.52 -15.67
C GLN A 247 5.42 -12.32 -14.38
N PHE A 248 4.22 -12.84 -14.09
CA PHE A 248 4.04 -13.78 -12.99
C PHE A 248 4.75 -15.11 -13.28
N VAL A 249 5.46 -15.63 -12.28
CA VAL A 249 6.03 -16.97 -12.33
C VAL A 249 4.86 -17.97 -12.24
N ASN A 250 4.79 -18.90 -13.20
CA ASN A 250 3.68 -19.85 -13.38
C ASN A 250 3.16 -20.43 -12.06
N ASN A 251 2.01 -19.92 -11.59
CA ASN A 251 1.23 -20.54 -10.53
C ASN A 251 0.06 -21.29 -11.15
N GLN A 252 0.33 -22.52 -11.61
CA GLN A 252 -0.68 -23.56 -11.50
C GLN A 252 -0.82 -23.87 -10.01
N LYS A 253 -1.85 -23.30 -9.37
CA LYS A 253 -2.42 -23.85 -8.14
C LYS A 253 -3.92 -23.95 -8.29
#